data_AF-A0A963KTB2-F1
#
_entry.id   AF-A0A963KTB2-F1
#
_cell.length_a   1.000
_cell.length_b   1.000
_cell.length_c   1.000
_cell.angle_alpha   90.00
_cell.angle_beta   90.00
_cell.angle_gamma   90.00
#
_symmetry.space_group_name_H-M   'P 1'
#
loop_
_entity.id
_entity.type
_entity.pdbx_description
1 polymer ?
#
loop_
_entity_poly.entity_id
_entity_poly.type
_entity_poly.pdbx_seq_one_letter_code
_entity_poly.pdbx_strand_id
1 'polypeptide(L)'
;VPPFVVTLGGMSAFRGAALLFAGGGPVSGFDAGYTFWGQGYVGPVPVPVVVFLGLALIAHIVLSYSRFGRRVYAVGGNPEAARLSGVDVDRITLQVYLLMGALAGLGGFILSARLNSAEAVAGLTYELTVIASVVIGGTSLFGGIGTVFGTVIGTLLIGVLLNGLVLNNVSSYVQQIIIGVIIVLAVAFDTFAKSRRRKV
;
A
#
# COMPACT_ATOMS: atom_id res chain seq x y z
N VAL A 1 15.57 -17.33 1.37
CA VAL A 1 15.96 -15.94 1.02
C VAL A 1 15.08 -14.99 1.81
N PRO A 2 15.61 -13.90 2.42
CA PRO A 2 14.79 -12.93 3.13
C PRO A 2 13.72 -12.33 2.21
N PRO A 3 12.43 -12.25 2.62
CA PRO A 3 11.34 -11.79 1.76
C PRO A 3 11.59 -10.43 1.12
N PHE A 4 12.19 -9.49 1.87
CA PHE A 4 12.53 -8.15 1.40
C PHE A 4 13.42 -8.14 0.15
N VAL A 5 14.40 -9.06 0.07
CA VAL A 5 15.30 -9.17 -1.09
C VAL A 5 14.54 -9.62 -2.33
N VAL A 6 13.64 -10.59 -2.15
CA VAL A 6 12.82 -11.12 -3.25
C VAL A 6 11.80 -10.08 -3.72
N THR A 7 11.16 -9.34 -2.81
CA THR A 7 10.15 -8.33 -3.17
C THR A 7 10.78 -7.10 -3.83
N LEU A 8 11.90 -6.59 -3.30
CA LEU A 8 12.60 -5.45 -3.93
C LEU A 8 13.28 -5.85 -5.24
N GLY A 9 13.94 -7.01 -5.28
CA GLY A 9 14.53 -7.52 -6.52
C GLY A 9 13.46 -7.76 -7.59
N GLY A 10 12.34 -8.37 -7.19
CA GLY A 10 11.18 -8.58 -8.05
C GLY A 10 10.60 -7.27 -8.58
N MET A 11 10.39 -6.28 -7.72
CA MET A 11 9.94 -4.94 -8.12
C MET A 11 10.85 -4.33 -9.19
N SER A 12 12.17 -4.37 -9.00
CA SER A 12 13.14 -3.87 -9.99
C SER A 12 13.08 -4.64 -11.31
N ALA A 13 12.97 -5.97 -11.25
CA ALA A 13 12.85 -6.83 -12.44
C ALA A 13 11.56 -6.55 -13.21
N PHE A 14 10.41 -6.47 -12.54
CA PHE A 14 9.12 -6.20 -13.17
C PHE A 14 9.08 -4.79 -13.78
N ARG A 15 9.68 -3.78 -13.13
CA ARG A 15 9.82 -2.44 -13.73
C ARG A 15 10.70 -2.46 -14.96
N GLY A 16 11.83 -3.16 -14.93
CA GLY A 16 12.69 -3.35 -16.10
C GLY A 16 11.96 -4.03 -17.26
N ALA A 17 11.19 -5.08 -16.95
CA ALA A 17 10.36 -5.76 -17.94
C ALA A 17 9.27 -4.84 -18.52
N ALA A 18 8.64 -3.99 -17.70
CA ALA A 18 7.66 -3.01 -18.15
C ALA A 18 8.28 -1.94 -19.06
N LEU A 19 9.49 -1.45 -18.73
CA LEU A 19 10.26 -0.54 -19.59
C LEU A 19 10.59 -1.17 -20.94
N LEU A 20 11.01 -2.43 -20.94
CA LEU A 20 11.31 -3.18 -22.17
C LEU A 20 10.06 -3.34 -23.04
N PHE A 21 8.93 -3.70 -22.42
CA PHE A 21 7.65 -3.87 -23.11
C PHE A 21 7.13 -2.57 -23.72
N ALA A 22 7.29 -1.45 -23.02
CA ALA A 22 6.84 -0.14 -23.47
C ALA A 22 7.81 0.56 -24.44
N GLY A 23 8.93 -0.07 -24.80
CA GLY A 23 9.94 0.54 -25.68
C GLY A 23 10.61 1.78 -25.08
N GLY A 24 10.61 1.90 -23.74
CA GLY A 24 11.19 3.04 -23.01
C GLY A 24 10.31 4.30 -22.91
N GLY A 25 9.17 4.36 -23.60
CA GLY A 25 8.25 5.50 -23.59
C GLY A 25 6.90 5.20 -22.91
N PRO A 26 6.09 6.21 -22.59
CA PRO A 26 4.72 6.01 -22.14
C PRO A 26 3.85 5.44 -23.27
N VAL A 27 2.92 4.54 -22.91
CA VAL A 27 1.83 4.12 -23.79
C VAL A 27 0.58 4.92 -23.42
N SER A 28 0.04 5.71 -24.34
CA SER A 28 -1.07 6.64 -24.09
C SER A 28 -2.17 6.52 -25.16
N GLY A 29 -3.27 7.27 -24.98
CA GLY A 29 -4.38 7.27 -25.93
C GLY A 29 -5.34 6.10 -25.73
N PHE A 30 -5.64 5.77 -24.46
CA PHE A 30 -6.61 4.73 -24.14
C PHE A 30 -8.04 5.19 -24.43
N ASP A 31 -8.92 4.24 -24.75
CA ASP A 31 -10.33 4.51 -25.02
C ASP A 31 -11.08 5.06 -23.79
N ALA A 32 -12.20 5.74 -24.03
CA ALA A 32 -13.04 6.34 -23.01
C ALA A 32 -13.54 5.33 -21.96
N GLY A 33 -13.77 4.08 -22.36
CA GLY A 33 -14.14 3.00 -21.43
C GLY A 33 -13.02 2.68 -20.43
N TYR A 34 -11.76 2.83 -20.82
CA TYR A 34 -10.61 2.64 -19.92
C TYR A 34 -10.43 3.84 -19.00
N THR A 35 -10.40 5.05 -19.57
CA THR A 35 -10.18 6.28 -18.80
C THR A 35 -11.32 6.59 -17.83
N PHE A 36 -12.53 6.08 -18.07
CA PHE A 36 -13.65 6.15 -17.12
C PHE A 36 -13.28 5.63 -15.71
N TRP A 37 -12.46 4.59 -15.61
CA TRP A 37 -12.04 4.05 -14.31
C TRP A 37 -11.16 5.00 -13.50
N GLY A 38 -10.43 5.90 -14.17
CA GLY A 38 -9.52 6.85 -13.54
C GLY A 38 -10.02 8.29 -13.47
N GLN A 39 -10.87 8.68 -14.42
CA GLN A 39 -11.35 10.06 -14.63
C GLN A 39 -12.87 10.18 -14.58
N GLY A 40 -13.59 9.07 -14.61
CA GLY A 40 -15.05 9.03 -14.58
C GLY A 40 -15.63 9.34 -13.20
N TYR A 41 -16.94 9.57 -13.19
CA TYR A 41 -17.71 9.92 -12.00
C TYR A 41 -18.95 9.04 -11.90
N VAL A 42 -19.31 8.66 -10.67
CA VAL A 42 -20.59 8.07 -10.31
C VAL A 42 -21.37 9.14 -9.52
N GLY A 43 -22.26 9.85 -10.20
CA GLY A 43 -22.87 11.07 -9.65
C GLY A 43 -21.78 12.12 -9.37
N PRO A 44 -21.67 12.67 -8.14
CA PRO A 44 -20.63 13.64 -7.79
C PRO A 44 -19.28 13.02 -7.39
N VAL A 45 -19.19 11.69 -7.24
CA VAL A 45 -18.01 11.02 -6.67
C VAL A 45 -17.13 10.44 -7.78
N PRO A 46 -15.82 10.73 -7.80
CA PRO A 46 -14.90 10.10 -8.75
C PRO A 46 -14.87 8.57 -8.60
N VAL A 47 -14.85 7.84 -9.72
CA VAL A 47 -14.79 6.37 -9.73
C VAL A 47 -13.63 5.80 -8.88
N PRO A 48 -12.40 6.36 -8.90
CA PRO A 48 -11.32 5.89 -8.03
C PRO A 48 -11.65 5.91 -6.54
N VAL A 49 -12.43 6.91 -6.08
CA VAL A 49 -12.85 7.03 -4.68
C VAL A 49 -13.86 5.94 -4.33
N VAL A 50 -14.80 5.64 -5.23
CA VAL A 50 -15.78 4.57 -5.06
C VAL A 50 -15.08 3.21 -4.95
N VAL A 51 -14.11 2.94 -5.83
CA VAL A 51 -13.33 1.70 -5.79
C VAL A 51 -12.53 1.61 -4.49
N PHE A 52 -11.87 2.69 -4.08
CA PHE A 52 -11.12 2.73 -2.82
C PHE A 52 -12.01 2.44 -1.61
N LEU A 53 -13.15 3.11 -1.48
CA LEU A 53 -14.08 2.91 -0.36
C LEU A 53 -14.67 1.50 -0.35
N GLY A 54 -15.01 0.96 -1.53
CA GLY A 54 -15.47 -0.42 -1.67
C GLY A 54 -14.42 -1.42 -1.19
N LEU A 55 -13.16 -1.26 -1.63
CA LEU A 55 -12.05 -2.12 -1.21
C LEU A 55 -11.75 -1.96 0.28
N ALA A 56 -11.78 -0.75 0.82
CA ALA A 56 -11.59 -0.49 2.24
C ALA A 56 -12.68 -1.17 3.09
N LEU A 57 -13.94 -1.13 2.65
CA LEU A 57 -15.04 -1.82 3.31
C LEU A 57 -14.87 -3.34 3.26
N ILE A 58 -14.55 -3.89 2.09
CA ILE A 58 -14.30 -5.34 1.92
C ILE A 58 -13.13 -5.77 2.81
N ALA A 59 -12.02 -5.03 2.77
CA ALA A 59 -10.85 -5.31 3.60
C ALA A 59 -11.18 -5.24 5.09
N HIS A 60 -11.98 -4.26 5.51
CA HIS A 60 -12.44 -4.15 6.90
C HIS A 60 -13.26 -5.37 7.30
N ILE A 61 -14.24 -5.77 6.48
CA ILE A 61 -15.08 -6.93 6.77
C ILE A 61 -14.25 -8.21 6.86
N VAL A 62 -13.38 -8.42 5.88
CA VAL A 62 -12.51 -9.61 5.81
C VAL A 62 -11.53 -9.63 6.98
N LEU A 63 -10.89 -8.53 7.33
CA LEU A 63 -9.91 -8.52 8.42
C LEU A 63 -10.55 -8.57 9.81
N SER A 64 -11.70 -7.92 10.01
CA SER A 64 -12.34 -7.82 11.32
C SER A 64 -13.27 -9.00 11.64
N TYR A 65 -13.96 -9.57 10.65
CA TYR A 65 -15.03 -10.55 10.90
C TYR A 65 -14.73 -11.96 10.36
N SER A 66 -13.72 -12.15 9.52
CA SER A 66 -13.42 -13.47 8.94
C SER A 66 -12.38 -14.28 9.73
N ARG A 67 -12.37 -15.61 9.50
CA ARG A 67 -11.30 -16.51 9.97
C ARG A 67 -9.95 -16.18 9.33
N PHE A 68 -9.95 -15.70 8.09
CA PHE A 68 -8.73 -15.29 7.40
C PHE A 68 -8.07 -14.12 8.13
N GLY A 69 -8.84 -13.08 8.47
CA GLY A 69 -8.34 -11.93 9.23
C GLY A 69 -7.69 -12.33 10.56
N ARG A 70 -8.36 -13.16 11.36
CA ARG A 70 -7.80 -13.67 12.63
C ARG A 70 -6.47 -14.41 12.44
N ARG A 71 -6.35 -15.22 11.39
CA ARG A 71 -5.11 -15.94 11.06
C ARG A 71 -4.01 -14.98 10.60
N VAL A 72 -4.34 -13.95 9.82
CA VAL A 72 -3.38 -12.91 9.41
C VAL A 72 -2.82 -12.18 10.63
N TYR A 73 -3.66 -11.74 11.56
CA TYR A 73 -3.19 -11.08 12.79
C TYR A 73 -2.37 -12.03 13.69
N ALA A 74 -2.78 -13.30 13.82
CA ALA A 74 -2.03 -14.29 14.60
C ALA A 74 -0.64 -14.55 14.03
N VAL A 75 -0.56 -14.79 12.71
CA VAL A 75 0.71 -14.99 11.99
C VAL A 75 1.59 -13.74 12.09
N GLY A 76 1.01 -12.55 11.93
CA GLY A 76 1.76 -11.30 12.03
C GLY A 76 2.29 -11.00 13.43
N GLY A 77 1.58 -11.41 14.49
CA GLY A 77 1.99 -11.17 15.87
C GLY A 77 3.06 -12.15 16.37
N ASN A 78 2.86 -13.44 16.11
CA ASN A 78 3.82 -14.49 16.43
C ASN A 78 3.64 -15.70 15.48
N PRO A 79 4.46 -15.81 14.42
CA PRO A 79 4.38 -16.91 13.45
C PRO A 79 4.56 -18.29 14.10
N GLU A 80 5.45 -18.39 15.09
CA GLU A 80 5.75 -19.66 15.76
C GLU A 80 4.59 -20.14 16.62
N ALA A 81 3.97 -19.24 17.40
CA ALA A 81 2.77 -19.55 18.16
C ALA A 81 1.57 -19.88 17.27
N ALA A 82 1.42 -19.18 16.13
CA ALA A 82 0.39 -19.47 15.14
C ALA A 82 0.55 -20.89 14.57
N ARG A 83 1.79 -21.29 14.23
CA ARG A 83 2.12 -22.64 13.74
C ARG A 83 1.79 -23.70 14.78
N LEU A 84 2.17 -23.50 16.04
CA LEU A 84 1.85 -24.41 17.15
C LEU A 84 0.33 -24.52 17.41
N SER A 85 -0.43 -23.49 17.05
CA SER A 85 -1.90 -23.46 17.14
C SER A 85 -2.60 -24.05 15.90
N GLY A 86 -1.87 -24.72 15.00
CA GLY A 86 -2.41 -25.36 13.80
C GLY A 86 -2.72 -24.41 12.65
N VAL A 87 -2.22 -23.18 12.67
CA VAL A 87 -2.30 -22.27 11.52
C VAL A 87 -1.15 -22.54 10.56
N ASP A 88 -1.48 -22.82 9.31
CA ASP A 88 -0.50 -22.91 8.23
C ASP A 88 0.03 -21.50 7.87
N VAL A 89 1.18 -21.16 8.47
CA VAL A 89 1.84 -19.85 8.33
C VAL A 89 2.21 -19.57 6.88
N ASP A 90 2.75 -20.57 6.18
CA ASP A 90 3.25 -20.40 4.81
C ASP A 90 2.08 -20.13 3.85
N ARG A 91 0.97 -20.85 4.02
CA ARG A 91 -0.24 -20.63 3.22
C ARG A 91 -0.85 -19.24 3.46
N ILE A 92 -0.91 -18.78 4.70
CA ILE A 92 -1.43 -17.44 5.01
C ILE A 92 -0.51 -16.36 4.43
N THR A 93 0.80 -16.54 4.56
CA THR A 93 1.80 -15.62 4.03
C THR A 93 1.69 -15.52 2.51
N LEU A 94 1.56 -16.65 1.81
CA LEU A 94 1.35 -16.70 0.37
C LEU A 94 0.06 -15.97 -0.05
N GLN A 95 -1.06 -16.22 0.64
CA GLN A 95 -2.34 -15.56 0.36
C GLN A 95 -2.26 -14.03 0.52
N VAL A 96 -1.56 -13.56 1.55
CA VAL A 96 -1.35 -12.12 1.77
C VAL A 96 -0.51 -11.52 0.63
N TYR A 97 0.58 -12.16 0.21
CA TYR A 97 1.39 -11.67 -0.92
C TYR A 97 0.61 -11.65 -2.24
N LEU A 98 -0.21 -12.66 -2.51
CA LEU A 98 -1.08 -12.68 -3.70
C LEU A 98 -2.11 -11.55 -3.67
N LEU A 99 -2.74 -11.31 -2.51
CA LEU A 99 -3.69 -10.22 -2.33
C LEU A 99 -3.02 -8.85 -2.51
N MET A 100 -1.81 -8.67 -1.97
CA MET A 100 -1.02 -7.44 -2.16
C MET A 100 -0.69 -7.20 -3.64
N GLY A 101 -0.27 -8.24 -4.36
CA GLY A 101 0.00 -8.15 -5.80
C GLY A 101 -1.25 -7.77 -6.61
N ALA A 102 -2.39 -8.39 -6.31
CA ALA A 102 -3.66 -8.07 -6.96
C ALA A 102 -4.11 -6.62 -6.70
N LEU A 103 -4.02 -6.16 -5.45
CA LEU A 103 -4.37 -4.78 -5.08
C LEU A 103 -3.41 -3.76 -5.68
N ALA A 104 -2.11 -4.07 -5.74
CA ALA A 104 -1.12 -3.23 -6.41
C ALA A 104 -1.38 -3.14 -7.92
N GLY A 105 -1.73 -4.25 -8.57
CA GLY A 105 -2.12 -4.28 -9.98
C GLY A 105 -3.37 -3.44 -10.26
N LEU A 106 -4.39 -3.54 -9.40
CA LEU A 106 -5.59 -2.69 -9.48
C LEU A 106 -5.26 -1.20 -9.27
N GLY A 107 -4.37 -0.89 -8.32
CA GLY A 107 -3.88 0.48 -8.13
C GLY A 107 -3.14 1.03 -9.35
N GLY A 108 -2.31 0.23 -9.99
CA GLY A 108 -1.63 0.59 -11.24
C GLY A 108 -2.60 0.77 -12.41
N PHE A 109 -3.62 -0.08 -12.52
CA PHE A 109 -4.70 0.06 -13.49
C PHE A 109 -5.43 1.40 -13.32
N ILE A 110 -5.87 1.73 -12.10
CA ILE A 110 -6.55 3.00 -11.81
C ILE A 110 -5.62 4.20 -12.07
N LEU A 111 -4.34 4.11 -11.68
CA LEU A 111 -3.38 5.18 -11.88
C LEU A 111 -3.15 5.47 -13.37
N SER A 112 -2.92 4.43 -14.17
CA SER A 112 -2.72 4.59 -15.62
C SER A 112 -3.98 5.08 -16.33
N ALA A 113 -5.16 4.60 -15.93
CA ALA A 113 -6.45 5.12 -16.40
C ALA A 113 -6.62 6.61 -16.05
N ARG A 114 -6.21 7.00 -14.84
CA ARG A 114 -6.29 8.40 -14.37
C ARG A 114 -5.36 9.31 -15.16
N LEU A 115 -4.15 8.84 -15.46
CA LEU A 115 -3.15 9.58 -16.23
C LEU A 115 -3.39 9.55 -17.75
N ASN A 116 -4.30 8.69 -18.24
CA ASN A 116 -4.43 8.32 -19.66
C ASN A 116 -3.07 7.97 -20.30
N SER A 117 -2.21 7.36 -19.50
CA SER A 117 -0.81 7.08 -19.83
C SER A 117 -0.30 5.97 -18.92
N ALA A 118 0.25 4.92 -19.51
CA ALA A 118 0.96 3.87 -18.81
C ALA A 118 2.46 4.18 -18.86
N GLU A 119 2.95 4.79 -17.79
CA GLU A 119 4.36 5.12 -17.59
C GLU A 119 5.03 4.08 -16.70
N ALA A 120 6.17 3.54 -17.12
CA ALA A 120 6.91 2.56 -16.32
C ALA A 120 7.50 3.15 -15.02
N VAL A 121 7.68 4.47 -14.98
CA VAL A 121 8.12 5.23 -13.80
C VAL A 121 6.96 5.70 -12.92
N ALA A 122 5.70 5.48 -13.33
CA ALA A 122 4.56 5.78 -12.48
C ALA A 122 4.60 4.96 -11.18
N GLY A 123 4.20 5.60 -10.07
CA GLY A 123 4.21 4.95 -8.76
C GLY A 123 5.60 4.75 -8.17
N LEU A 124 6.64 5.39 -8.70
CA LEU A 124 7.95 5.47 -8.03
C LEU A 124 7.77 5.94 -6.58
N THR A 125 8.41 5.23 -5.64
CA THR A 125 8.44 5.56 -4.21
C THR A 125 7.11 5.32 -3.49
N TYR A 126 6.07 4.83 -4.18
CA TYR A 126 4.78 4.54 -3.54
C TYR A 126 4.92 3.45 -2.47
N GLU A 127 5.91 2.58 -2.57
CA GLU A 127 6.19 1.55 -1.58
C GLU A 127 6.48 2.19 -0.21
N LEU A 128 7.33 3.23 -0.21
CA LEU A 128 7.69 3.98 1.00
C LEU A 128 6.51 4.84 1.49
N THR A 129 5.78 5.48 0.58
CA THR A 129 4.60 6.29 0.94
C THR A 129 3.48 5.44 1.54
N VAL A 130 3.25 4.23 1.02
CA VAL A 130 2.28 3.29 1.58
C VAL A 130 2.70 2.84 2.98
N ILE A 131 3.99 2.51 3.18
CA ILE A 131 4.54 2.20 4.50
C ILE A 131 4.32 3.37 5.48
N ALA A 132 4.66 4.60 5.09
CA ALA A 132 4.43 5.79 5.91
C ALA A 132 2.95 5.93 6.29
N SER A 133 2.05 5.75 5.32
CA SER A 133 0.60 5.88 5.51
C SER A 133 0.04 4.86 6.50
N VAL A 134 0.38 3.57 6.34
CA VAL A 134 -0.17 2.51 7.22
C VAL A 134 0.36 2.61 8.64
N VAL A 135 1.61 3.05 8.83
CA VAL A 135 2.24 3.19 10.16
C VAL A 135 1.70 4.43 10.88
N ILE A 136 1.53 5.57 10.19
CA ILE A 136 0.83 6.73 10.76
C ILE A 136 -0.61 6.35 11.15
N GLY A 137 -1.25 5.47 10.36
CA GLY A 137 -2.54 4.88 10.68
C GLY A 137 -2.55 3.90 11.87
N GLY A 138 -1.41 3.65 12.52
CA GLY A 138 -1.30 2.79 13.70
C GLY A 138 -1.08 1.31 13.41
N THR A 139 -0.68 0.94 12.18
CA THR A 139 -0.26 -0.43 11.86
C THR A 139 1.18 -0.64 12.29
N SER A 140 1.47 -1.71 13.03
CA SER A 140 2.84 -2.00 13.46
C SER A 140 3.65 -2.63 12.33
N LEU A 141 4.90 -2.17 12.18
CA LEU A 141 5.85 -2.74 11.23
C LEU A 141 6.31 -4.15 11.62
N PHE A 142 6.19 -4.47 12.90
CA PHE A 142 6.56 -5.79 13.43
C PHE A 142 5.38 -6.76 13.44
N GLY A 143 4.22 -6.36 12.91
CA GLY A 143 3.06 -7.22 12.71
C GLY A 143 2.14 -7.39 13.92
N GLY A 144 1.00 -8.04 13.68
CA GLY A 144 0.02 -8.41 14.70
C GLY A 144 -0.93 -7.31 15.18
N ILE A 145 -0.69 -6.06 14.78
CA ILE A 145 -1.48 -4.89 15.19
C ILE A 145 -1.75 -3.99 13.99
N GLY A 146 -3.00 -3.60 13.79
CA GLY A 146 -3.41 -2.62 12.78
C GLY A 146 -4.91 -2.66 12.53
N THR A 147 -5.48 -1.59 11.99
CA THR A 147 -6.90 -1.53 11.60
C THR A 147 -7.04 -0.87 10.23
N VAL A 148 -7.99 -1.34 9.42
CA VAL A 148 -8.26 -0.74 8.11
C VAL A 148 -8.69 0.72 8.25
N PHE A 149 -9.48 1.03 9.28
CA PHE A 149 -9.88 2.41 9.56
C PHE A 149 -8.68 3.32 9.83
N GLY A 150 -7.75 2.88 10.68
CA GLY A 150 -6.51 3.61 10.94
C GLY A 150 -5.69 3.80 9.67
N THR A 151 -5.54 2.76 8.85
CA THR A 151 -4.87 2.86 7.53
C THR A 151 -5.53 3.90 6.62
N VAL A 152 -6.86 3.91 6.51
CA VAL A 152 -7.59 4.89 5.69
C VAL A 152 -7.29 6.32 6.15
N ILE A 153 -7.32 6.57 7.46
CA ILE A 153 -6.98 7.89 8.03
C ILE A 153 -5.52 8.25 7.73
N GLY A 154 -4.58 7.32 7.93
CA GLY A 154 -3.17 7.54 7.63
C GLY A 154 -2.90 7.83 6.16
N THR A 155 -3.55 7.10 5.25
CA THR A 155 -3.48 7.34 3.80
C THR A 155 -4.09 8.69 3.41
N LEU A 156 -5.20 9.10 4.03
CA LEU A 156 -5.80 10.42 3.81
C LEU A 156 -4.87 11.54 4.30
N LEU A 157 -4.25 11.40 5.48
CA LEU A 157 -3.31 12.39 6.00
C LEU A 157 -2.10 12.56 5.08
N ILE A 158 -1.47 11.45 4.67
CA ILE A 158 -0.36 11.49 3.71
C ILE A 158 -0.81 12.05 2.36
N GLY A 159 -1.98 11.66 1.87
CA GLY A 159 -2.55 12.17 0.63
C GLY A 159 -2.76 13.68 0.66
N VAL A 160 -3.37 14.21 1.71
CA VAL A 160 -3.58 15.65 1.90
C VAL A 160 -2.24 16.38 2.02
N LEU A 161 -1.27 15.82 2.77
CA LEU A 161 0.07 16.38 2.89
C LEU A 161 0.76 16.49 1.52
N LEU A 162 0.77 15.41 0.74
CA LEU A 162 1.43 15.41 -0.57
C LEU A 162 0.76 16.37 -1.55
N ASN A 163 -0.58 16.39 -1.60
CA ASN A 163 -1.31 17.36 -2.42
C ASN A 163 -1.04 18.79 -1.94
N GLY A 164 -0.99 19.03 -0.62
CA GLY A 164 -0.65 20.32 -0.05
C GLY A 164 0.76 20.78 -0.45
N LEU A 165 1.75 19.90 -0.39
CA LEU A 165 3.12 20.21 -0.83
C LEU A 165 3.18 20.56 -2.33
N VAL A 166 2.45 19.81 -3.17
CA VAL A 166 2.33 20.10 -4.60
C VAL A 166 1.69 21.47 -4.84
N LEU A 167 0.60 21.79 -4.13
CA LEU A 167 -0.07 23.10 -4.25
C LEU A 167 0.80 24.26 -3.76
N ASN A 168 1.71 24.01 -2.82
CA ASN A 168 2.73 24.96 -2.38
C ASN A 168 3.97 24.99 -3.28
N ASN A 169 3.94 24.34 -4.45
CA ASN A 169 5.05 24.25 -5.40
C ASN A 169 6.35 23.69 -4.79
N VAL A 170 6.25 22.82 -3.78
CA VAL A 170 7.40 22.13 -3.20
C VAL A 170 7.89 21.06 -4.17
N SER A 171 9.18 21.08 -4.49
CA SER A 171 9.76 20.15 -5.46
C SER A 171 9.62 18.68 -5.01
N SER A 172 9.46 17.77 -5.97
CA SER A 172 9.33 16.32 -5.71
C SER A 172 10.52 15.74 -4.95
N TYR A 173 11.71 16.33 -5.09
CA TYR A 173 12.91 15.95 -4.34
C TYR A 173 12.76 16.21 -2.84
N VAL A 174 12.22 17.38 -2.48
CA VAL A 174 11.95 17.72 -1.06
C VAL A 174 10.81 16.86 -0.51
N GLN A 175 9.79 16.56 -1.32
CA GLN A 175 8.72 15.63 -0.92
C GLN A 175 9.28 14.25 -0.57
N GLN A 176 10.24 13.71 -1.33
CA GLN A 176 10.89 12.45 -1.02
C GLN A 176 11.66 12.49 0.30
N ILE A 177 12.36 13.59 0.58
CA ILE A 177 13.04 13.80 1.87
C ILE A 177 12.02 13.77 3.01
N ILE A 178 10.89 14.49 2.87
CA ILE A 178 9.82 14.53 3.87
C ILE A 178 9.24 13.14 4.13
N ILE A 179 8.95 12.37 3.07
CA ILE A 179 8.45 10.98 3.20
C ILE A 179 9.47 10.13 3.97
N GLY A 180 10.75 10.23 3.64
CA GLY A 180 11.81 9.49 4.34
C GLY A 180 11.88 9.82 5.83
N VAL A 181 11.83 11.12 6.18
CA VAL A 181 11.81 11.59 7.57
C VAL A 181 10.58 11.05 8.30
N ILE A 182 9.40 11.11 7.67
CA ILE A 182 8.16 10.58 8.26
C ILE A 182 8.29 9.10 8.60
N ILE A 183 8.85 8.28 7.70
CA ILE A 183 9.02 6.84 7.94
C ILE A 183 9.96 6.60 9.13
N VAL A 184 11.11 7.28 9.16
CA VAL A 184 12.08 7.13 10.26
C VAL A 184 11.43 7.49 11.60
N LEU A 185 10.71 8.61 11.66
CA LEU A 185 9.99 9.03 12.87
C LEU A 185 8.89 8.03 13.26
N ALA A 186 8.13 7.53 12.28
CA ALA A 186 7.07 6.56 12.52
C ALA A 186 7.62 5.24 13.08
N VAL A 187 8.74 4.73 12.53
CA VAL A 187 9.42 3.51 13.01
C VAL A 187 10.03 3.73 14.40
N ALA A 188 10.69 4.87 14.61
CA ALA A 188 11.27 5.22 15.91
C ALA A 188 10.19 5.31 16.99
N PHE A 189 9.02 5.85 16.65
CA PHE A 189 7.89 5.91 17.56
C PHE A 189 7.28 4.53 17.83
N ASP A 190 7.07 3.69 16.81
CA ASP A 190 6.55 2.32 16.97
C ASP A 190 7.45 1.46 17.87
N THR A 191 8.77 1.53 17.64
CA THR A 191 9.77 0.80 18.45
C THR A 191 9.83 1.31 19.89
N PHE A 192 9.82 2.63 20.10
CA PHE A 192 9.83 3.23 21.44
C PHE A 192 8.56 2.89 22.23
N ALA A 193 7.38 3.00 21.60
CA ALA A 193 6.09 2.66 22.22
C ALA A 193 6.04 1.18 22.66
N LYS A 194 6.57 0.27 21.84
CA LYS A 194 6.63 -1.16 22.16
C LYS A 194 7.60 -1.47 23.31
N SER A 195 8.77 -0.83 23.33
CA SER A 195 9.76 -1.00 24.42
C SER A 195 9.20 -0.61 25.79
N ARG A 196 8.32 0.40 25.84
CA ARG A 196 7.63 0.82 27.08
C ARG A 196 6.60 -0.20 27.57
N ARG A 197 5.83 -0.82 26.67
CA ARG A 197 4.82 -1.85 27.01
C ARG A 197 5.43 -3.16 27.52
N ARG A 198 6.69 -3.46 27.19
CA ARG A 198 7.38 -4.68 27.67
C ARG A 198 7.97 -4.53 29.08
N LYS A 199 7.99 -3.30 29.63
CA LYS A 199 8.51 -2.97 30.97
C LYS A 199 7.42 -2.83 32.04
N VAL A 200 6.15 -3.03 31.68
CA VAL A 200 4.98 -3.05 32.58
C VAL A 200 4.40 -4.45 32.55
#